data_AF-A0A2E7SB45-F1
#
_entry.id   AF-A0A2E7SB45-F1
#
_cell.length_a   1.000
_cell.length_b   1.000
_cell.length_c   1.000
_cell.angle_alpha   90.00
_cell.angle_beta   90.00
_cell.angle_gamma   90.00
#
_symmetry.space_group_name_H-M   'P 1'
#
loop_
_entity.id
_entity.type
_entity.pdbx_description
1 polymer ?
#
loop_
_entity_poly.entity_id
_entity_poly.type
_entity_poly.pdbx_seq_one_letter_code
_entity_poly.pdbx_strand_id
1 'polypeptide(L)'
;MLDIEISASPGAFEVQTTQERGHTPEELAMNAISKIISIADSADPVIKQQAEAFRERMFYVIVQALEQAVKSDRTTLYNEFKRQGHTDLAEILRKM
;
A
#
# COMPACT_ATOMS: atom_id res chain seq x y z
N MET A 1 -28.04 -9.19 -13.95
CA MET A 1 -27.13 -9.53 -12.85
C MET A 1 -25.87 -10.06 -13.53
N LEU A 2 -24.71 -9.45 -13.29
CA LEU A 2 -23.47 -9.84 -13.96
C LEU A 2 -22.83 -10.92 -13.09
N ASP A 3 -22.99 -12.18 -13.49
CA ASP A 3 -22.37 -13.32 -12.83
C ASP A 3 -20.88 -13.36 -13.22
N ILE A 4 -20.03 -12.92 -12.29
CA ILE A 4 -18.59 -13.06 -12.40
C ILE A 4 -18.24 -14.41 -11.77
N GLU A 5 -18.00 -15.42 -12.60
CA GLU A 5 -17.40 -16.68 -12.15
C GLU A 5 -15.92 -16.43 -11.82
N ILE A 6 -15.60 -16.37 -10.52
CA ILE A 6 -14.22 -16.29 -10.05
C ILE A 6 -13.69 -17.72 -9.91
N SER A 7 -13.04 -18.23 -10.95
CA SER A 7 -12.28 -19.48 -10.88
C SER A 7 -10.94 -19.25 -10.19
N ALA A 8 -10.89 -19.39 -8.87
CA ALA A 8 -9.66 -19.29 -8.10
C ALA A 8 -9.03 -20.67 -7.88
N SER A 9 -7.81 -20.88 -8.41
CA SER A 9 -7.02 -22.09 -8.14
C SER A 9 -6.14 -21.92 -6.88
N PRO A 10 -5.89 -22.98 -6.08
CA PRO A 10 -4.90 -22.92 -5.00
C PRO A 10 -3.52 -22.52 -5.57
N GLY A 11 -2.95 -21.42 -5.06
CA GLY A 11 -1.72 -20.80 -5.59
C GLY A 11 -1.93 -19.58 -6.50
N ALA A 12 -3.19 -19.20 -6.80
CA ALA A 12 -3.49 -17.95 -7.53
C ALA A 12 -3.33 -16.68 -6.70
N PHE A 13 -3.13 -16.81 -5.38
CA PHE A 13 -2.98 -15.69 -4.45
C PHE A 13 -1.65 -15.80 -3.72
N GLU A 14 -0.94 -14.68 -3.66
CA GLU A 14 0.24 -14.53 -2.82
C GLU A 14 -0.18 -13.95 -1.47
N VAL A 15 0.17 -14.64 -0.38
CA VAL A 15 -0.04 -14.16 0.98
C VAL A 15 1.32 -13.75 1.54
N GLN A 16 1.43 -12.49 1.91
CA GLN A 16 2.61 -11.97 2.59
C GLN A 16 2.27 -11.71 4.06
N THR A 17 3.13 -12.19 4.96
CA THR A 17 2.96 -12.03 6.40
C THR A 17 4.15 -11.30 6.99
N THR A 18 3.90 -10.59 8.09
CA THR A 18 4.90 -9.90 8.89
C THR A 18 4.88 -10.45 10.31
N GLN A 19 5.99 -10.34 11.01
CA GLN A 19 6.08 -10.72 12.43
C GLN A 19 6.15 -9.44 13.27
N GLU A 20 5.22 -9.31 14.21
CA GLU A 20 5.21 -8.26 15.24
C GLU A 20 5.18 -6.80 14.72
N ARG A 21 4.78 -6.59 13.44
CA ARG A 21 4.57 -5.27 12.84
C ARG A 21 3.61 -5.34 11.65
N GLY A 22 3.14 -4.20 11.17
CA GLY A 22 2.50 -4.07 9.86
C GLY A 22 3.53 -4.00 8.72
N HIS A 23 3.04 -4.02 7.48
CA HIS A 23 3.87 -3.82 6.30
C HIS A 23 4.44 -2.40 6.23
N THR A 24 5.67 -2.26 5.74
CA THR A 24 6.25 -0.94 5.47
C THR A 24 5.65 -0.33 4.19
N PRO A 25 5.75 1.01 4.01
CA PRO A 25 5.37 1.66 2.76
C PRO A 25 6.01 1.02 1.52
N GLU A 26 7.27 0.61 1.62
CA GLU A 26 8.02 -0.05 0.54
C GLU A 26 7.47 -1.43 0.21
N GLU A 27 7.19 -2.26 1.22
CA GLU A 27 6.59 -3.59 1.03
C GLU A 27 5.22 -3.48 0.35
N LEU A 28 4.40 -2.54 0.82
CA LEU A 28 3.09 -2.27 0.21
C LEU A 28 3.22 -1.71 -1.21
N ALA A 29 4.19 -0.82 -1.46
CA ALA A 29 4.42 -0.25 -2.78
C ALA A 29 4.86 -1.32 -3.78
N MET A 30 5.78 -2.21 -3.41
CA MET A 30 6.19 -3.34 -4.28
C MET A 30 4.98 -4.17 -4.70
N ASN A 31 4.13 -4.54 -3.74
CA ASN A 31 2.93 -5.32 -4.01
C ASN A 31 1.94 -4.58 -4.90
N ALA A 32 1.72 -3.29 -4.64
CA ALA A 32 0.82 -2.46 -5.43
C ALA A 32 1.29 -2.36 -6.89
N ILE A 33 2.59 -2.18 -7.11
CA ILE A 33 3.17 -2.05 -8.44
C ILE A 33 3.09 -3.35 -9.22
N SER A 34 3.37 -4.49 -8.59
CA SER A 34 3.22 -5.80 -9.25
C SER A 34 1.80 -5.98 -9.77
N LYS A 35 0.80 -5.61 -8.96
CA LYS A 35 -0.61 -5.64 -9.37
C LYS A 35 -0.91 -4.64 -10.49
N ILE A 36 -0.43 -3.41 -10.39
CA ILE A 36 -0.65 -2.38 -11.42
C ILE A 36 -0.03 -2.80 -12.75
N ILE A 37 1.20 -3.30 -12.75
CA ILE A 37 1.90 -3.74 -13.96
C ILE A 37 1.22 -4.97 -14.57
N SER A 38 0.70 -5.89 -13.75
CA SER A 38 -0.02 -7.06 -14.27
C SER A 38 -1.27 -6.71 -15.10
N ILE A 39 -1.83 -5.50 -14.94
CA ILE A 39 -2.93 -5.01 -15.78
C ILE A 39 -2.49 -4.92 -17.25
N ALA A 40 -1.21 -4.64 -17.50
CA ALA A 40 -0.65 -4.51 -18.84
C ALA A 40 -0.21 -5.86 -19.45
N ASP A 41 -0.35 -7.00 -18.75
CA ASP A 41 0.16 -8.28 -19.25
C ASP A 41 -0.53 -8.78 -20.52
N SER A 42 -1.81 -8.43 -20.70
CA SER A 42 -2.60 -8.74 -21.91
C SER A 42 -2.61 -7.59 -22.93
N ALA A 43 -1.93 -6.48 -22.64
CA ALA A 43 -1.87 -5.32 -23.53
C ALA A 43 -0.89 -5.51 -24.69
N ASP A 44 -0.94 -4.59 -25.64
CA ASP A 44 0.03 -4.51 -26.74
C ASP A 44 1.48 -4.47 -26.20
N PRO A 45 2.46 -5.12 -26.88
CA PRO A 45 3.85 -5.18 -26.41
C PRO A 45 4.48 -3.82 -26.09
N VAL A 46 4.10 -2.75 -26.80
CA VAL A 46 4.62 -1.40 -26.53
C VAL A 46 4.15 -0.89 -25.17
N ILE A 47 2.89 -1.12 -24.83
CA ILE A 47 2.31 -0.71 -23.54
C ILE A 47 2.91 -1.51 -22.39
N LYS A 48 3.11 -2.81 -22.58
CA LYS A 48 3.77 -3.66 -21.59
C LYS A 48 5.18 -3.18 -21.28
N GLN A 49 5.97 -2.87 -22.31
CA GLN A 49 7.33 -2.33 -22.14
C GLN A 49 7.33 -0.97 -21.41
N GLN A 50 6.36 -0.10 -21.71
CA GLN A 50 6.23 1.18 -20.99
C GLN A 50 5.86 0.98 -19.53
N ALA A 51 4.91 0.09 -19.21
CA ALA A 51 4.52 -0.20 -17.83
C ALA A 51 5.71 -0.69 -16.99
N GLU A 52 6.52 -1.58 -17.57
CA GLU A 52 7.76 -2.07 -16.98
C GLU A 52 8.80 -0.96 -16.80
N ALA A 53 8.99 -0.10 -17.81
CA ALA A 53 9.92 1.02 -17.75
C ALA A 53 9.58 2.06 -16.65
N PHE A 54 8.30 2.18 -16.27
CA PHE A 54 7.86 3.09 -15.21
C PHE A 54 7.84 2.45 -13.81
N ARG A 55 8.15 1.15 -13.67
CA ARG A 55 8.10 0.42 -12.39
C ARG A 55 8.76 1.17 -11.24
N GLU A 56 10.02 1.56 -11.43
CA GLU A 56 10.83 2.23 -10.39
C GLU A 56 10.26 3.61 -10.03
N ARG A 57 9.80 4.38 -11.01
CA ARG A 57 9.20 5.70 -10.73
C ARG A 57 7.89 5.59 -9.98
N MET A 58 7.04 4.63 -10.38
CA MET A 58 5.80 4.33 -9.66
C MET A 58 6.08 3.91 -8.22
N PHE A 59 7.16 3.16 -7.99
CA PHE A 59 7.57 2.77 -6.64
C PHE A 59 7.75 3.96 -5.72
N TYR A 60 8.60 4.92 -6.12
CA TYR A 60 8.84 6.09 -5.28
C TYR A 60 7.59 6.96 -5.08
N VAL A 61 6.75 7.10 -6.11
CA VAL A 61 5.48 7.84 -5.98
C VAL A 61 4.56 7.19 -4.94
N ILE A 62 4.41 5.87 -5.00
CA ILE A 62 3.53 5.13 -4.08
C ILE A 62 4.11 5.15 -2.66
N VAL A 63 5.42 4.95 -2.49
CA VAL A 63 6.08 5.04 -1.18
C VAL A 63 5.83 6.41 -0.55
N GLN A 64 6.07 7.50 -1.28
CA GLN A 64 5.83 8.85 -0.78
C GLN A 64 4.37 9.09 -0.38
N ALA A 65 3.42 8.60 -1.19
CA ALA A 65 2.01 8.71 -0.86
C ALA A 65 1.64 7.95 0.42
N LEU A 66 2.18 6.74 0.61
CA LEU A 66 1.95 5.94 1.81
C LEU A 66 2.59 6.57 3.06
N GLU A 67 3.80 7.11 2.96
CA GLU A 67 4.41 7.86 4.06
C GLU A 67 3.58 9.07 4.47
N GLN A 68 3.03 9.81 3.49
CA GLN A 68 2.14 10.94 3.76
C GLN A 68 0.84 10.48 4.43
N ALA A 69 0.26 9.38 3.97
CA ALA A 69 -0.94 8.80 4.56
C ALA A 69 -0.71 8.43 6.04
N VAL A 70 0.40 7.76 6.36
CA VAL A 70 0.76 7.41 7.75
C VAL A 70 0.94 8.65 8.62
N LYS A 71 1.61 9.69 8.11
CA LYS A 71 1.77 10.97 8.84
C LYS A 71 0.43 11.65 9.10
N SER A 72 -0.46 11.66 8.12
CA SER A 72 -1.81 12.23 8.23
C SER A 72 -2.66 11.48 9.25
N ASP A 73 -2.62 10.15 9.23
CA ASP A 73 -3.33 9.30 10.18
C ASP A 73 -2.81 9.51 11.62
N ARG A 74 -1.49 9.47 11.82
CA ARG A 74 -0.87 9.76 13.13
C ARG A 74 -1.25 11.14 13.67
N THR A 75 -1.33 12.15 12.80
CA THR A 75 -1.75 13.51 13.19
C THR A 75 -3.22 13.52 13.64
N THR A 76 -4.08 12.79 12.94
CA THR A 76 -5.50 12.67 13.29
C THR A 76 -5.66 11.98 14.65
N LEU A 77 -4.97 10.86 14.87
CA LEU A 77 -4.98 10.13 16.14
C LEU A 77 -4.39 10.96 17.29
N TYR A 78 -3.30 11.68 17.06
CA TYR A 78 -2.71 12.59 18.06
C TYR A 78 -3.75 13.61 18.56
N ASN A 79 -4.45 14.27 17.63
CA ASN A 79 -5.46 15.25 17.96
C ASN A 79 -6.65 14.62 18.69
N GLU A 80 -7.05 13.40 18.30
CA GLU A 80 -8.12 12.68 18.94
C GLU A 80 -7.79 12.31 20.40
N PHE A 81 -6.59 11.77 20.65
CA PHE A 81 -6.15 11.44 22.01
C PHE A 81 -6.06 12.69 22.89
N LYS A 82 -5.53 13.78 22.35
CA LYS A 82 -5.49 15.06 23.07
C LYS A 82 -6.89 15.59 23.39
N ARG A 83 -7.85 15.46 22.45
CA ARG A 83 -9.25 15.86 22.64
C ARG A 83 -9.94 15.05 23.75
N GLN A 84 -9.60 13.77 23.88
CA GLN A 84 -10.12 12.89 24.94
C GLN A 84 -9.39 13.08 26.30
N GLY A 85 -8.35 13.92 26.36
CA GLY A 85 -7.56 14.18 27.57
C GLY A 85 -6.35 13.26 27.75
N HIS A 86 -6.13 12.30 26.84
CA HIS A 86 -4.99 11.37 26.85
C HIS A 86 -3.72 11.99 26.22
N THR A 87 -3.22 13.07 26.82
CA THR A 87 -2.07 13.81 26.28
C THR A 87 -0.77 13.01 26.33
N ASP A 88 -0.62 12.14 27.32
CA ASP A 88 0.50 11.21 27.46
C ASP A 88 0.59 10.23 26.28
N LEU A 89 -0.53 9.61 25.90
CA LEU A 89 -0.61 8.71 24.75
C LEU A 89 -0.34 9.46 23.43
N ALA A 90 -0.86 10.68 23.29
CA ALA A 90 -0.59 11.52 22.13
C ALA A 90 0.93 11.81 22.00
N GLU A 91 1.61 12.15 23.09
CA GLU A 91 3.06 12.41 23.06
C GLU A 91 3.90 11.16 22.80
N ILE A 92 3.44 9.97 23.21
CA ILE A 92 4.08 8.70 22.84
C ILE A 92 3.96 8.50 21.32
N LEU A 93 2.75 8.64 20.77
CA LEU A 93 2.49 8.47 19.34
C LEU A 93 3.32 9.42 18.47
N ARG A 94 3.51 10.67 18.91
CA ARG A 94 4.31 11.68 18.20
C ARG A 94 5.80 11.33 18.11
N LYS A 95 6.31 10.56 19.07
CA LYS A 95 7.74 10.18 19.16
C LYS A 95 8.08 8.88 18.43
N MET A 96 7.07 8.09 18.07
CA MET A 96 7.17 6.92 17.18
C MET A 96 7.25 7.36 15.71
#